data_AF-A0A5J4W2T1-F1
#
_entry.id   AF-A0A5J4W2T1-F1
#
_cell.length_a   1.000
_cell.length_b   1.000
_cell.length_c   1.000
_cell.angle_alpha   90.00
_cell.angle_beta   90.00
_cell.angle_gamma   90.00
#
_symmetry.space_group_name_H-M   'P 1'
#
loop_
_entity.id
_entity.type
_entity.pdbx_description
1 polymer ?
#
loop_
_entity_poly.entity_id
_entity_poly.type
_entity_poly.pdbx_seq_one_letter_code
_entity_poly.pdbx_strand_id
1 'polypeptide(L)'
;MKQKKYSDEAEQLITLRSGSRRCLGNIQFWGDASNQSDLVNAGHARVFVIAISTASGYGEEQDKEILNGMNYFSQFLKFLNKEKQNSFPPQPLLAHRSDEQIEEEGGNEEIDSQLINIGHQDCNIKYEANEAKGRILNQFIEQGNPKPYWYW
;
A
#
# COMPACT_ATOMS: atom_id res chain seq x y z
N MET A 1 -23.19 -20.68 20.80
CA MET A 1 -22.45 -21.45 19.77
C MET A 1 -22.32 -20.69 18.44
N LYS A 2 -23.37 -20.03 17.91
CA LYS A 2 -23.28 -19.21 16.68
C LYS A 2 -22.35 -17.99 16.77
N GLN A 3 -22.34 -17.27 17.91
CA GLN A 3 -21.46 -16.09 18.10
C GLN A 3 -19.97 -16.45 18.15
N LYS A 4 -19.61 -17.61 18.73
CA LYS A 4 -18.22 -18.06 18.81
C LYS A 4 -17.68 -18.47 17.43
N LYS A 5 -18.49 -19.20 16.64
CA LYS A 5 -18.14 -19.57 15.26
C LYS A 5 -17.92 -18.37 14.33
N TYR A 6 -18.73 -17.31 14.48
CA TYR A 6 -18.58 -16.07 13.71
C TYR A 6 -17.29 -15.32 14.05
N SER A 7 -16.85 -15.40 15.31
CA SER A 7 -15.58 -14.84 15.78
C SER A 7 -14.40 -15.60 15.19
N ASP A 8 -14.46 -16.93 15.18
CA ASP A 8 -13.38 -17.78 14.68
C ASP A 8 -13.19 -17.64 13.15
N GLU A 9 -14.29 -17.44 12.40
CA GLU A 9 -14.24 -17.20 10.94
C GLU A 9 -13.65 -15.82 10.58
N ALA A 10 -13.95 -14.79 11.38
CA ALA A 10 -13.40 -13.44 11.19
C ALA A 10 -11.88 -13.42 11.46
N GLU A 11 -11.42 -14.09 12.51
CA GLU A 11 -9.99 -14.18 12.87
C GLU A 11 -9.18 -14.94 11.81
N GLN A 12 -9.73 -16.02 11.26
CA GLN A 12 -9.11 -16.76 10.14
C GLN A 12 -9.01 -15.89 8.88
N LEU A 13 -10.04 -15.11 8.58
CA LEU A 13 -10.06 -14.21 7.43
C LEU A 13 -9.01 -13.09 7.54
N ILE A 14 -8.86 -12.50 8.74
CA ILE A 14 -7.84 -11.50 9.04
C ILE A 14 -6.43 -12.10 8.85
N THR A 15 -6.19 -13.28 9.44
CA THR A 15 -4.92 -13.99 9.32
C THR A 15 -4.58 -14.36 7.88
N LEU A 16 -5.57 -14.82 7.10
CA LEU A 16 -5.39 -15.14 5.69
C LEU A 16 -5.03 -13.90 4.88
N ARG A 17 -5.71 -12.77 5.13
CA ARG A 17 -5.43 -11.49 4.46
C ARG A 17 -4.05 -10.95 4.80
N SER A 18 -3.64 -10.97 6.07
CA SER A 18 -2.32 -10.49 6.49
C SER A 18 -1.20 -11.39 5.93
N GLY A 19 -1.38 -12.72 5.95
CA GLY A 19 -0.45 -13.66 5.35
C GLY A 19 -0.32 -13.50 3.84
N SER A 20 -1.45 -13.32 3.14
CA SER A 20 -1.47 -13.10 1.68
C SER A 20 -0.78 -11.78 1.31
N ARG A 21 -1.05 -10.68 2.04
CA ARG A 21 -0.38 -9.39 1.85
C ARG A 21 1.14 -9.52 2.00
N ARG A 22 1.60 -10.21 3.04
CA ARG A 22 3.04 -10.45 3.26
C ARG A 22 3.66 -11.29 2.15
N CYS A 23 2.96 -12.32 1.67
CA CYS A 23 3.42 -13.15 0.57
C CYS A 23 3.56 -12.32 -0.72
N LEU A 24 2.55 -11.53 -1.06
CA LEU A 24 2.58 -10.65 -2.24
C LEU A 24 3.68 -9.58 -2.13
N GLY A 25 3.86 -8.98 -0.94
CA GLY A 25 4.95 -8.05 -0.68
C GLY A 25 6.33 -8.69 -0.86
N ASN A 26 6.50 -9.96 -0.46
CA ASN A 26 7.74 -10.70 -0.70
C ASN A 26 7.96 -11.00 -2.19
N ILE A 27 6.92 -11.40 -2.92
CA ILE A 27 6.99 -11.60 -4.38
C ILE A 27 7.41 -10.29 -5.04
N GLN A 28 6.85 -9.17 -4.61
CA GLN A 28 7.23 -7.88 -5.11
C GLN A 28 8.69 -7.53 -4.78
N PHE A 29 9.13 -7.77 -3.54
CA PHE A 29 10.47 -7.39 -3.10
C PHE A 29 11.58 -8.19 -3.79
N TRP A 30 11.35 -9.49 -4.00
CA TRP A 30 12.35 -10.43 -4.54
C TRP A 30 12.14 -10.78 -6.02
N GLY A 31 10.98 -10.44 -6.58
CA GLY A 31 10.60 -10.79 -7.94
C GLY A 31 11.26 -9.92 -9.01
N ASP A 32 11.24 -10.44 -10.23
CA ASP A 32 11.77 -9.76 -11.41
C ASP A 32 10.74 -8.87 -12.11
N ALA A 33 11.11 -8.27 -13.25
CA ALA A 33 10.20 -7.44 -14.03
C ALA A 33 8.92 -8.19 -14.47
N SER A 34 8.98 -9.50 -14.73
CA SER A 34 7.81 -10.31 -15.05
C SER A 34 6.88 -10.42 -13.85
N ASN A 35 7.44 -10.69 -12.66
CA ASN A 35 6.64 -10.77 -11.43
C ASN A 35 5.94 -9.44 -11.10
N GLN A 36 6.60 -8.29 -11.36
CA GLN A 36 5.97 -6.97 -11.20
C GLN A 36 4.79 -6.77 -12.16
N SER A 37 4.97 -7.13 -13.44
CA SER A 37 3.91 -7.06 -14.44
C SER A 37 2.71 -7.92 -14.05
N ASP A 38 2.96 -9.16 -13.60
CA ASP A 38 1.91 -10.08 -13.18
C ASP A 38 1.11 -9.53 -11.99
N LEU A 39 1.79 -8.93 -11.00
CA LEU A 39 1.13 -8.30 -9.85
C LEU A 39 0.23 -7.13 -10.29
N VAL A 40 0.73 -6.22 -11.12
CA VAL A 40 -0.07 -5.08 -11.60
C VAL A 40 -1.26 -5.56 -12.43
N ASN A 41 -1.07 -6.57 -13.29
CA ASN A 41 -2.14 -7.16 -14.09
C ASN A 41 -3.19 -7.90 -13.26
N ALA A 42 -2.79 -8.48 -12.13
CA ALA A 42 -3.70 -9.12 -11.19
C ALA A 42 -4.48 -8.11 -10.31
N GLY A 43 -4.29 -6.81 -10.51
CA GLY A 43 -4.93 -5.76 -9.71
C GLY A 43 -4.35 -5.69 -8.30
N HIS A 44 -3.04 -5.88 -8.15
CA HIS A 44 -2.40 -5.82 -6.82
C HIS A 44 -2.64 -4.47 -6.12
N ALA A 45 -2.73 -3.37 -6.88
CA ALA A 45 -3.08 -2.04 -6.37
C ALA A 45 -4.40 -2.04 -5.57
N ARG A 46 -5.42 -2.74 -6.07
CA ARG A 46 -6.72 -2.90 -5.43
C ARG A 46 -6.64 -3.61 -4.08
N VAL A 47 -5.71 -4.55 -3.91
CA VAL A 47 -5.49 -5.23 -2.63
C VAL A 47 -5.05 -4.23 -1.56
N PHE A 48 -4.28 -3.20 -1.94
CA PHE A 48 -3.90 -2.12 -1.02
C PHE A 48 -5.08 -1.24 -0.67
N VAL A 49 -5.86 -0.80 -1.67
CA VAL A 49 -7.05 0.03 -1.42
C VAL A 49 -7.99 -0.67 -0.45
N ILE A 50 -8.32 -1.93 -0.69
CA ILE A 50 -9.17 -2.72 0.22
C ILE A 50 -8.54 -2.79 1.63
N ALA A 51 -7.23 -2.97 1.74
CA ALA A 51 -6.56 -3.07 3.04
C ALA A 51 -6.65 -1.78 3.86
N ILE A 52 -6.63 -0.61 3.21
CA ILE A 52 -6.78 0.69 3.88
C ILE A 52 -8.26 1.08 4.10
N SER A 53 -9.17 0.68 3.19
CA SER A 53 -10.61 0.93 3.27
C SER A 53 -11.31 0.13 4.37
N THR A 54 -10.87 -1.10 4.63
CA THR A 54 -11.61 -2.03 5.53
C THR A 54 -11.49 -1.64 7.02
N ALA A 55 -10.82 -0.53 7.34
CA ALA A 55 -10.49 -0.14 8.70
C ALA A 55 -11.50 0.80 9.39
N SER A 56 -12.80 0.64 9.12
CA SER A 56 -13.85 1.46 9.73
C SER A 56 -14.12 1.14 11.22
N GLY A 57 -13.25 0.38 11.89
CA GLY A 57 -13.39 -0.05 13.29
C GLY A 57 -12.28 0.51 14.18
N TYR A 58 -12.61 0.86 15.42
CA TYR A 58 -11.67 1.38 16.42
C TYR A 58 -10.96 0.24 17.17
N GLY A 59 -9.62 0.17 17.10
CA GLY A 59 -8.82 -0.75 17.92
C GLY A 59 -7.34 -0.85 17.50
N GLU A 60 -6.48 -1.20 18.47
CA GLU A 60 -5.01 -1.28 18.29
C GLU A 60 -4.59 -2.29 17.22
N GLU A 61 -5.30 -3.41 17.10
CA GLU A 61 -5.00 -4.45 16.12
C GLU A 61 -5.33 -3.98 14.69
N GLN A 62 -6.45 -3.26 14.53
CA GLN A 62 -6.84 -2.65 13.26
C GLN A 62 -5.82 -1.58 12.84
N ASP A 63 -5.38 -0.74 13.77
CA ASP A 63 -4.37 0.30 13.48
C ASP A 63 -3.04 -0.31 12.99
N LYS A 64 -2.62 -1.44 13.57
CA LYS A 64 -1.46 -2.21 13.09
C LYS A 64 -1.69 -2.79 11.69
N GLU A 65 -2.91 -3.25 11.38
CA GLU A 65 -3.22 -3.75 10.04
C GLU A 65 -3.22 -2.65 8.97
N ILE A 66 -3.71 -1.45 9.31
CA ILE A 66 -3.65 -0.26 8.47
C ILE A 66 -2.20 0.12 8.24
N LEU A 67 -1.41 0.23 9.32
CA LEU A 67 0.00 0.59 9.26
C LEU A 67 0.78 -0.39 8.36
N ASN A 68 0.55 -1.69 8.52
CA ASN A 68 1.16 -2.71 7.68
C ASN A 68 0.71 -2.57 6.21
N GLY A 69 -0.57 -2.35 5.96
CA GLY A 69 -1.11 -2.11 4.61
C GLY A 69 -0.46 -0.91 3.93
N MET A 70 -0.34 0.20 4.64
CA MET A 70 0.32 1.42 4.16
C MET A 70 1.82 1.22 3.91
N ASN A 71 2.52 0.49 4.78
CA ASN A 71 3.93 0.20 4.58
C ASN A 71 4.15 -0.61 3.30
N TYR A 72 3.33 -1.64 3.05
CA TYR A 72 3.39 -2.39 1.80
C TYR A 72 3.06 -1.52 0.58
N PHE A 73 2.06 -0.65 0.69
CA PHE A 73 1.70 0.28 -0.38
C PHE A 73 2.84 1.25 -0.73
N SER A 74 3.45 1.86 0.29
CA SER A 74 4.61 2.74 0.13
C SER A 74 5.81 2.02 -0.49
N GLN A 75 6.07 0.77 -0.08
CA GLN A 75 7.08 -0.07 -0.72
C GLN A 75 6.72 -0.39 -2.17
N PHE A 76 5.44 -0.65 -2.46
CA PHE A 76 4.97 -0.97 -3.79
C PHE A 76 5.23 0.16 -4.78
N LEU A 77 4.84 1.39 -4.42
CA LEU A 77 5.12 2.58 -5.21
C LEU A 77 6.62 2.83 -5.37
N LYS A 78 7.39 2.63 -4.30
CA LYS A 78 8.86 2.79 -4.32
C LYS A 78 9.52 1.85 -5.34
N PHE A 79 9.07 0.60 -5.47
CA PHE A 79 9.60 -0.34 -6.45
C PHE A 79 9.26 0.07 -7.89
N LEU A 80 8.08 0.63 -8.11
CA LEU A 80 7.71 1.15 -9.42
C LEU A 80 8.54 2.40 -9.81
N ASN A 81 8.99 3.20 -8.83
CA ASN A 81 9.71 4.47 -9.04
C ASN A 81 11.25 4.42 -8.98
N LYS A 82 11.89 3.23 -9.05
CA LYS A 82 13.36 3.07 -9.24
C LYS A 82 14.26 3.15 -7.99
N GLU A 83 13.77 3.12 -6.75
CA GLU A 83 14.63 3.22 -5.55
C GLU A 83 15.16 1.88 -5.01
N LYS A 84 15.42 0.87 -5.85
CA LYS A 84 16.31 -0.24 -5.46
C LYS A 84 17.61 -0.07 -6.22
N GLN A 85 18.72 0.03 -5.48
CA GLN A 85 20.04 -0.29 -6.03
C GLN A 85 19.92 -1.64 -6.78
N ASN A 86 20.03 -1.59 -8.11
CA ASN A 86 20.50 -2.68 -8.96
C ASN A 86 19.58 -3.89 -9.25
N SER A 87 18.24 -3.75 -9.38
CA SER A 87 17.41 -4.91 -9.82
C SER A 87 16.81 -4.76 -11.22
N PHE A 88 16.01 -3.71 -11.49
CA PHE A 88 15.37 -3.53 -12.81
C PHE A 88 15.18 -2.03 -13.12
N PRO A 89 15.18 -1.63 -14.42
CA PRO A 89 14.82 -0.28 -14.80
C PRO A 89 13.39 0.06 -14.33
N PRO A 90 13.08 1.36 -14.17
CA PRO A 90 11.73 1.78 -13.80
C PRO A 90 10.76 1.37 -14.89
N GLN A 91 9.53 1.12 -14.49
CA GLN A 91 8.48 0.65 -15.38
C GLN A 91 7.34 1.68 -15.39
N PRO A 92 7.48 2.82 -16.10
CA PRO A 92 6.49 3.90 -16.09
C PRO A 92 5.09 3.44 -16.49
N LEU A 93 4.99 2.49 -17.44
CA LEU A 93 3.71 1.93 -17.88
C LEU A 93 3.01 1.14 -16.77
N LEU A 94 3.76 0.39 -15.96
CA LEU A 94 3.18 -0.33 -14.82
C LEU A 94 2.81 0.62 -13.69
N ALA A 95 3.59 1.68 -13.48
CA ALA A 95 3.27 2.74 -12.54
C ALA A 95 1.95 3.44 -12.92
N HIS A 96 1.80 3.81 -14.20
CA HIS A 96 0.58 4.43 -14.71
C HIS A 96 -0.65 3.52 -14.54
N ARG A 97 -0.54 2.24 -14.91
CA ARG A 97 -1.63 1.28 -14.72
C ARG A 97 -2.01 1.10 -13.25
N SER A 98 -1.02 1.12 -12.35
CA SER A 98 -1.28 0.99 -10.92
C SER A 98 -1.97 2.24 -10.36
N ASP A 99 -1.60 3.43 -10.85
CA ASP A 99 -2.23 4.70 -10.49
C ASP A 99 -3.68 4.76 -10.96
N GLU A 100 -3.95 4.35 -12.21
CA GLU A 100 -5.32 4.19 -12.73
C GLU A 100 -6.14 3.24 -11.84
N GLN A 101 -5.60 2.09 -11.43
CA GLN A 101 -6.29 1.16 -10.52
C GLN A 101 -6.55 1.75 -9.12
N ILE A 102 -5.61 2.56 -8.60
CA ILE A 102 -5.78 3.24 -7.31
C ILE A 102 -6.93 4.24 -7.40
N GLU A 103 -6.95 5.05 -8.45
CA GLU A 103 -8.01 6.04 -8.70
C GLU A 103 -9.36 5.36 -8.93
N GLU A 104 -9.43 4.32 -9.77
CA GLU A 104 -10.67 3.59 -10.06
C GLU A 104 -11.33 2.97 -8.82
N GLU A 105 -10.53 2.53 -7.84
CA GLU A 105 -11.01 1.93 -6.60
C GLU A 105 -11.23 2.98 -5.48
N GLY A 106 -11.03 4.27 -5.75
CA GLY A 106 -11.16 5.35 -4.77
C GLY A 106 -10.05 5.37 -3.71
N GLY A 107 -8.87 4.85 -4.06
CA GLY A 107 -7.74 4.72 -3.14
C GLY A 107 -7.21 6.06 -2.63
N ASN A 108 -7.35 7.13 -3.40
CA ASN A 108 -6.95 8.48 -2.97
C ASN A 108 -7.85 9.02 -1.86
N GLU A 109 -9.16 8.81 -1.97
CA GLU A 109 -10.13 9.13 -0.93
C GLU A 109 -9.89 8.32 0.33
N GLU A 110 -9.54 7.04 0.16
CA GLU A 110 -9.26 6.15 1.29
C GLU A 110 -7.98 6.56 2.03
N ILE A 111 -6.91 6.94 1.32
CA ILE A 111 -5.69 7.50 1.92
C ILE A 111 -6.02 8.81 2.67
N ASP A 112 -6.81 9.68 2.07
CA ASP A 112 -7.21 10.96 2.69
C ASP A 112 -8.06 10.75 3.95
N SER A 113 -8.92 9.73 3.97
CA SER A 113 -9.67 9.35 5.16
C SER A 113 -8.78 8.94 6.33
N GLN A 114 -7.59 8.39 6.05
CA GLN A 114 -6.65 7.96 7.08
C GLN A 114 -5.81 9.13 7.64
N LEU A 115 -5.79 10.30 7.00
CA LEU A 115 -5.11 11.50 7.54
C LEU A 115 -5.77 12.02 8.83
N ILE A 116 -7.07 11.78 9.01
CA ILE A 116 -7.80 12.12 10.24
C ILE A 116 -7.73 11.00 11.27
N ASN A 117 -7.29 9.80 10.89
CA ASN A 117 -7.18 8.66 11.80
C ASN A 117 -6.12 8.96 12.87
N ILE A 118 -6.55 9.09 14.12
CA ILE A 118 -5.68 9.38 15.26
C ILE A 118 -4.79 8.17 15.59
N GLY A 119 -5.26 6.96 15.28
CA GLY A 119 -4.59 5.70 15.55
C GLY A 119 -4.29 5.45 17.02
N HIS A 120 -3.67 4.30 17.30
CA HIS A 120 -3.03 3.99 18.56
C HIS A 120 -1.72 4.77 18.71
N GLN A 121 -1.31 5.04 19.95
CA GLN A 121 -0.17 5.90 20.29
C GLN A 121 1.17 5.47 19.64
N ASP A 122 1.30 4.18 19.27
CA ASP A 122 2.47 3.59 18.62
C ASP A 122 2.35 3.47 17.08
N CYS A 123 1.20 3.80 16.50
CA CYS A 123 0.93 3.68 15.07
C CYS A 123 0.73 5.08 14.47
N ASN A 124 1.76 5.61 13.80
CA ASN A 124 1.66 6.92 13.16
C ASN A 124 1.01 6.82 11.76
N ILE A 125 -0.25 6.41 11.73
CA ILE A 125 -1.04 6.21 10.49
C ILE A 125 -1.09 7.50 9.67
N LYS A 126 -1.19 8.66 10.33
CA LYS A 126 -1.16 9.97 9.65
C LYS A 126 0.13 10.21 8.90
N TYR A 127 1.27 9.83 9.47
CA TYR A 127 2.56 9.97 8.81
C TYR A 127 2.64 9.07 7.57
N GLU A 128 2.24 7.81 7.70
CA GLU A 128 2.23 6.86 6.58
C GLU A 128 1.27 7.28 5.46
N ALA A 129 0.10 7.81 5.80
CA ALA A 129 -0.85 8.37 4.82
C ALA A 129 -0.25 9.56 4.05
N ASN A 130 0.46 10.46 4.75
CA ASN A 130 1.17 11.57 4.10
C ASN A 130 2.32 11.09 3.21
N GLU A 131 3.10 10.09 3.65
CA GLU A 131 4.15 9.46 2.83
C GLU A 131 3.56 8.81 1.59
N ALA A 132 2.47 8.06 1.72
CA ALA A 132 1.77 7.41 0.61
C ALA A 132 1.29 8.44 -0.42
N LYS A 133 0.62 9.51 0.04
CA LYS A 133 0.18 10.61 -0.81
C LYS A 133 1.34 11.30 -1.52
N GLY A 134 2.44 11.55 -0.79
CA GLY A 134 3.67 12.09 -1.37
C GLY A 134 4.29 11.15 -2.42
N ARG A 135 4.26 9.84 -2.22
CA ARG A 135 4.79 8.85 -3.16
C ARG A 135 3.96 8.76 -4.44
N ILE A 136 2.63 8.78 -4.34
CA ILE A 136 1.74 8.83 -5.51
C ILE A 136 2.06 10.07 -6.35
N LEU A 137 2.09 11.25 -5.71
CA LEU A 137 2.41 12.51 -6.39
C LEU A 137 3.80 12.49 -7.01
N ASN A 138 4.80 11.95 -6.31
CA ASN A 138 6.18 11.87 -6.77
C ASN A 138 6.43 10.74 -7.78
N GLN A 139 5.48 9.82 -7.98
CA GLN A 139 5.60 8.71 -8.93
C GLN A 139 5.85 9.20 -10.35
N PHE A 140 5.28 10.36 -10.69
CA PHE A 140 5.30 10.93 -12.05
C PHE A 140 6.13 12.22 -12.17
N ILE A 141 6.72 12.74 -11.08
CA ILE A 141 7.50 14.00 -11.06
C ILE A 141 8.96 13.84 -11.62
N GLU A 142 9.19 12.78 -12.39
CA GLU A 142 10.37 12.51 -13.22
C GLU A 142 11.74 12.28 -12.54
N GLN A 143 12.35 11.17 -12.99
CA GLN A 143 13.77 10.81 -12.91
C GLN A 143 14.71 11.76 -13.71
N GLY A 144 14.21 12.90 -14.18
CA GLY A 144 14.94 13.90 -14.95
C GLY A 144 14.95 15.29 -14.31
N ASN A 145 14.18 15.53 -13.24
CA ASN A 145 14.11 16.85 -12.62
C ASN A 145 15.01 16.90 -11.37
N PRO A 146 16.13 17.66 -11.37
CA PRO A 146 16.90 17.85 -10.16
C PRO A 146 16.01 18.53 -9.11
N LYS A 147 15.73 17.82 -8.01
CA LYS A 147 14.93 18.32 -6.88
C LYS A 147 15.43 19.73 -6.51
N PRO A 148 14.57 20.76 -6.48
CA PRO A 148 14.96 22.08 -5.97
C PRO A 148 15.42 21.95 -4.52
N TYR A 149 16.56 22.55 -4.19
CA TYR A 149 17.29 22.47 -2.91
C TYR A 149 16.52 22.89 -1.64
N TRP A 150 15.23 23.20 -1.71
CA TRP A 150 14.48 23.90 -0.65
C TRP A 150 13.69 22.96 0.27
N TYR A 151 13.98 21.66 0.26
CA TYR A 151 13.38 20.64 1.14
C TYR A 151 14.41 20.01 2.11
N TRP A 152 15.36 20.80 2.60
CA TRP A 152 16.27 20.41 3.69
C TRP A 152 16.12 21.37 4.87
#